data_AF-A0A2V6T7W2-F1
#
_entry.id   AF-A0A2V6T7W2-F1
#
_cell.length_a   1.000
_cell.length_b   1.000
_cell.length_c   1.000
_cell.angle_alpha   90.00
_cell.angle_beta   90.00
_cell.angle_gamma   90.00
#
_symmetry.space_group_name_H-M   'P 1'
#
loop_
_entity.id
_entity.type
_entity.pdbx_description
1 polymer ?
#
loop_
_entity_poly.entity_id
_entity_poly.type
_entity_poly.pdbx_seq_one_letter_code
_entity_poly.pdbx_strand_id
1 'polypeptide(L)'
;KEGRLAVALDEQRRKLESIASLTAEEAKRQLLAQMEVESRREAQLMAMRLEEEARETAQMKAKEILATTIQRLAPDYTVETAVSVVDLPSDDMKGRIIGREGRNIRALELHTGVDLIVDDTPEAVLISAYDPYRREIARRALQVLIADGRIHPARIEEVVEKIKKEMDQHLKEEGEKACFEVGVHGLHAELVKLVGRMKFRTSYGQNCLQHSKEVAWLAGMMAAEVKADVKLAKRMGLLHDIGKALTHEQEGSHPELSLQVLTKYNESAKVINAALCGHENVEPETIEAVLVEAADGISAARPGARRDVLESYIKRLAKLEEIALSYKGVEMCYAIQAGRELRVMTKADIVSDLDAHQLAKDISKRIEAEMQYPGHIKVVVIRETRAVEVAK
;
A
#
# COMPACT_ATOMS: atom_id res chain seq x y z
N LYS A 1 -46.06 -28.30 -81.72
CA LYS A 1 -44.91 -29.06 -81.18
C LYS A 1 -44.61 -28.65 -79.73
N GLU A 2 -44.64 -27.35 -79.41
CA GLU A 2 -44.39 -26.83 -78.05
C GLU A 2 -45.39 -27.30 -76.99
N GLY A 3 -46.70 -27.36 -77.30
CA GLY A 3 -47.70 -27.87 -76.34
C GLY A 3 -47.55 -29.35 -75.97
N ARG A 4 -47.05 -30.19 -76.89
CA ARG A 4 -46.76 -31.62 -76.58
C ARG A 4 -45.50 -31.79 -75.74
N LEU A 5 -44.51 -30.90 -75.91
CA LEU A 5 -43.30 -30.88 -75.09
C LEU A 5 -43.62 -30.48 -73.64
N ALA A 6 -44.49 -29.47 -73.47
CA ALA A 6 -44.95 -29.03 -72.14
C ALA A 6 -45.72 -30.12 -71.39
N VAL A 7 -46.61 -30.84 -72.07
CA VAL A 7 -47.37 -31.96 -71.47
C VAL A 7 -46.45 -33.13 -71.11
N ALA A 8 -45.49 -33.49 -71.97
CA ALA A 8 -44.53 -34.55 -71.68
C ALA A 8 -43.60 -34.20 -70.51
N LEU A 9 -43.19 -32.92 -70.40
CA LEU A 9 -42.42 -32.41 -69.27
C LEU A 9 -43.23 -32.45 -67.97
N ASP A 10 -44.52 -32.09 -68.01
CA ASP A 10 -45.40 -32.15 -66.82
C ASP A 10 -45.66 -33.59 -66.36
N GLU A 11 -45.88 -34.53 -67.28
CA GLU A 11 -45.99 -35.96 -66.94
C GLU A 11 -44.70 -36.54 -66.37
N GLN A 12 -43.55 -36.16 -66.93
CA GLN A 12 -42.25 -36.56 -66.39
C GLN A 12 -42.04 -35.99 -64.98
N ARG A 13 -42.45 -34.74 -64.75
CA ARG A 13 -42.39 -34.08 -63.45
C ARG A 13 -43.26 -34.78 -62.41
N ARG A 14 -44.52 -35.09 -62.74
CA ARG A 14 -45.45 -35.84 -61.87
C ARG A 14 -44.96 -37.25 -61.55
N LYS A 15 -44.34 -37.95 -62.51
CA LYS A 15 -43.74 -39.28 -62.26
C LYS A 15 -42.55 -39.18 -61.31
N LEU A 16 -41.71 -38.16 -61.44
CA LEU A 16 -40.61 -37.90 -60.52
C LEU A 16 -41.11 -37.53 -59.11
N GLU A 17 -42.17 -36.71 -59.01
CA GLU A 17 -42.83 -36.35 -57.74
C GLU A 17 -43.46 -37.58 -57.06
N SER A 18 -44.06 -38.49 -57.84
CA SER A 18 -44.61 -39.75 -57.35
C SER A 18 -43.55 -40.73 -56.84
N ILE A 19 -42.34 -40.72 -57.42
CA ILE A 19 -41.21 -41.58 -56.99
C ILE A 19 -40.54 -41.00 -55.74
N ALA A 20 -40.49 -39.66 -55.62
CA ALA A 20 -39.91 -38.97 -54.48
C ALA A 20 -40.85 -38.83 -53.27
N SER A 21 -42.14 -39.19 -53.41
CA SER A 21 -43.20 -38.97 -52.40
C SER A 21 -43.30 -37.53 -51.89
N LEU A 22 -42.80 -36.56 -52.66
CA LEU A 22 -42.74 -35.14 -52.35
C LEU A 22 -43.04 -34.37 -53.63
N THR A 23 -43.86 -33.33 -53.53
CA THR A 23 -44.02 -32.36 -54.62
C THR A 23 -42.74 -31.53 -54.78
N ALA A 24 -42.50 -30.98 -55.98
CA ALA A 24 -41.32 -30.14 -56.22
C ALA A 24 -41.22 -28.95 -55.23
N GLU A 25 -42.37 -28.43 -54.78
CA GLU A 25 -42.42 -27.30 -53.85
C GLU A 25 -42.15 -27.71 -52.38
N GLU A 26 -42.51 -28.93 -51.99
CA GLU A 26 -42.17 -29.50 -50.68
C GLU A 26 -40.68 -29.84 -50.59
N ALA A 27 -40.11 -30.44 -51.64
CA ALA A 27 -38.67 -30.70 -51.73
C ALA A 27 -37.87 -29.40 -51.66
N LYS A 28 -38.32 -28.35 -52.35
CA LYS A 28 -37.71 -27.02 -52.29
C LYS A 28 -37.80 -26.40 -50.88
N ARG A 29 -38.93 -26.52 -50.19
CA ARG A 29 -39.06 -26.05 -48.80
C ARG A 29 -38.18 -26.80 -47.83
N GLN A 30 -38.10 -28.13 -47.93
CA GLN A 30 -37.21 -28.93 -47.09
C GLN A 30 -35.74 -28.58 -47.33
N LEU A 31 -35.33 -28.42 -48.58
CA LEU A 31 -33.97 -28.01 -48.93
C LEU A 31 -33.65 -26.63 -48.34
N LEU A 32 -34.55 -25.65 -48.51
CA LEU A 32 -34.36 -24.31 -47.94
C LEU A 32 -34.27 -24.33 -46.41
N ALA A 33 -35.11 -25.14 -45.74
CA ALA A 33 -35.06 -25.30 -44.28
C ALA A 33 -33.75 -25.96 -43.81
N GLN A 34 -33.26 -26.99 -44.52
CA GLN A 34 -31.99 -27.62 -44.21
C GLN A 34 -30.81 -26.67 -44.42
N MET A 35 -30.81 -25.94 -45.54
CA MET A 35 -29.80 -24.91 -45.84
C MET A 35 -29.81 -23.79 -44.79
N GLU A 36 -30.97 -23.39 -44.28
CA GLU A 36 -31.07 -22.38 -43.22
C GLU A 36 -30.43 -22.89 -41.92
N VAL A 37 -30.70 -24.13 -41.52
CA VAL A 37 -30.11 -24.75 -40.32
C VAL A 37 -28.59 -24.89 -40.47
N GLU A 38 -28.12 -25.35 -41.63
CA GLU A 38 -26.70 -25.49 -41.92
C GLU A 38 -25.98 -24.13 -41.94
N SER A 39 -26.56 -23.13 -42.61
CA SER A 39 -26.03 -21.76 -42.65
C SER A 39 -25.94 -21.13 -41.25
N ARG A 40 -26.95 -21.36 -40.39
CA ARG A 40 -26.91 -20.88 -38.99
C ARG A 40 -25.80 -21.54 -38.20
N ARG A 41 -25.58 -22.85 -38.39
CA ARG A 41 -24.49 -23.58 -37.73
C ARG A 41 -23.12 -23.10 -38.20
N GLU A 42 -22.94 -22.90 -39.50
CA GLU A 42 -21.70 -22.35 -40.07
C GLU A 42 -21.45 -20.92 -39.56
N ALA A 43 -22.48 -20.07 -39.53
CA ALA A 43 -22.38 -18.71 -38.99
C ALA A 43 -21.97 -18.72 -37.51
N GLN A 44 -22.51 -19.62 -36.69
CA GLN A 44 -22.10 -19.76 -35.29
C GLN A 44 -20.64 -20.21 -35.16
N LEU A 45 -20.21 -21.22 -35.93
CA LEU A 45 -18.81 -21.67 -35.92
C LEU A 45 -17.85 -20.59 -36.41
N MET A 46 -18.26 -19.79 -37.38
CA MET A 46 -17.50 -18.63 -37.85
C MET A 46 -17.42 -17.55 -36.78
N ALA A 47 -18.54 -17.22 -36.12
CA ALA A 47 -18.58 -16.25 -35.03
C ALA A 47 -17.67 -16.65 -33.87
N MET A 48 -17.74 -17.91 -33.42
CA MET A 48 -16.86 -18.43 -32.35
C MET A 48 -15.37 -18.32 -32.73
N ARG A 49 -15.03 -18.61 -33.99
CA ARG A 49 -13.65 -18.51 -34.48
C ARG A 49 -13.16 -17.07 -34.52
N LEU A 50 -13.99 -16.15 -35.01
CA LEU A 50 -13.68 -14.72 -35.03
C LEU A 50 -13.54 -14.15 -33.61
N GLU A 51 -14.37 -14.61 -32.67
CA GLU A 51 -14.26 -14.22 -31.26
C GLU A 51 -12.96 -14.70 -30.63
N GLU A 52 -12.56 -15.94 -30.89
CA GLU A 52 -11.28 -16.48 -30.41
C GLU A 52 -10.08 -15.75 -31.03
N GLU A 53 -10.07 -15.54 -32.35
CA GLU A 53 -9.02 -14.77 -33.05
C GLU A 53 -8.92 -13.33 -32.50
N ALA A 54 -10.07 -12.69 -32.22
CA ALA A 54 -10.11 -11.37 -31.60
C ALA A 54 -9.54 -11.40 -30.17
N ARG A 55 -9.83 -12.45 -29.40
CA ARG A 55 -9.32 -12.63 -28.04
C ARG A 55 -7.81 -12.86 -28.01
N GLU A 56 -7.29 -13.71 -28.88
CA GLU A 56 -5.84 -13.95 -29.03
C GLU A 56 -5.11 -12.66 -29.44
N THR A 57 -5.66 -11.94 -30.42
CA THR A 57 -5.11 -10.66 -30.88
C THR A 57 -5.13 -9.61 -29.77
N ALA A 58 -6.22 -9.53 -29.01
CA ALA A 58 -6.33 -8.62 -27.86
C ALA A 58 -5.31 -8.96 -26.77
N GLN A 59 -5.10 -10.25 -26.48
CA GLN A 59 -4.11 -10.70 -25.50
C GLN A 59 -2.69 -10.34 -25.92
N MET A 60 -2.34 -10.47 -27.21
CA MET A 60 -1.03 -10.04 -27.71
C MET A 60 -0.84 -8.53 -27.57
N LYS A 61 -1.82 -7.73 -28.00
CA LYS A 61 -1.77 -6.26 -27.86
C LYS A 61 -1.69 -5.81 -26.41
N ALA A 62 -2.42 -6.45 -25.50
CA ALA A 62 -2.35 -6.14 -24.08
C ALA A 62 -0.93 -6.37 -23.52
N LYS A 63 -0.28 -7.48 -23.89
CA LYS A 63 1.12 -7.74 -23.51
C LYS A 63 2.08 -6.68 -24.06
N GLU A 64 1.90 -6.24 -25.30
CA GLU A 64 2.70 -5.18 -25.91
C GLU A 64 2.54 -3.82 -25.19
N ILE A 65 1.29 -3.45 -24.85
CA ILE A 65 0.99 -2.22 -24.10
C ILE A 65 1.66 -2.27 -22.73
N LEU A 66 1.52 -3.39 -22.01
CA LEU A 66 2.12 -3.57 -20.68
C LEU A 66 3.65 -3.51 -20.76
N ALA A 67 4.27 -4.23 -21.70
CA ALA A 67 5.72 -4.22 -21.88
C ALA A 67 6.26 -2.83 -22.17
N THR A 68 5.60 -2.09 -23.08
CA THR A 68 5.99 -0.72 -23.46
C THR A 68 5.83 0.24 -22.28
N THR A 69 4.74 0.09 -21.52
CA THR A 69 4.43 0.95 -20.36
C THR A 69 5.44 0.73 -19.23
N ILE A 70 5.79 -0.54 -18.94
CA ILE A 70 6.82 -0.89 -17.95
C ILE A 70 8.19 -0.35 -18.37
N GLN A 71 8.58 -0.54 -19.62
CA GLN A 71 9.89 -0.09 -20.13
C GLN A 71 10.09 1.42 -20.00
N ARG A 72 9.03 2.22 -20.21
CA ARG A 72 9.09 3.68 -20.11
C ARG A 72 9.26 4.19 -18.68
N LEU A 73 8.88 3.39 -17.67
CA LEU A 73 8.82 3.81 -16.28
C LEU A 73 9.87 3.11 -15.41
N ALA A 74 11.07 2.82 -15.93
CA ALA A 74 12.16 2.17 -15.19
C ALA A 74 13.04 3.21 -14.47
N PRO A 75 12.90 3.40 -13.15
CA PRO A 75 13.66 4.37 -12.38
C PRO A 75 14.60 3.62 -11.42
N ASP A 76 15.73 4.23 -11.09
CA ASP A 76 16.62 3.74 -10.04
C ASP A 76 16.04 4.10 -8.67
N TYR A 77 15.94 3.13 -7.76
CA TYR A 77 15.38 3.38 -6.42
C TYR A 77 16.29 2.93 -5.29
N THR A 78 16.52 3.85 -4.37
CA THR A 78 17.14 3.62 -3.07
C THR A 78 16.07 3.34 -2.02
N VAL A 79 16.18 2.20 -1.34
CA VAL A 79 15.33 1.86 -0.19
C VAL A 79 15.72 2.75 0.99
N GLU A 80 14.74 3.45 1.58
CA GLU A 80 14.96 4.19 2.82
C GLU A 80 15.07 3.24 4.02
N THR A 81 16.09 3.44 4.85
CA THR A 81 16.33 2.65 6.06
C THR A 81 15.40 3.06 7.21
N ALA A 82 15.08 2.13 8.11
CA ALA A 82 14.27 2.38 9.31
C ALA A 82 14.98 3.28 10.35
N VAL A 83 16.22 3.66 10.10
CA VAL A 83 17.04 4.51 10.96
C VAL A 83 17.47 5.72 10.16
N SER A 84 17.40 6.89 10.80
CA SER A 84 17.99 8.12 10.29
C SER A 84 19.20 8.48 11.14
N VAL A 85 20.33 8.70 10.49
CA VAL A 85 21.57 9.15 11.13
C VAL A 85 21.59 10.67 11.10
N VAL A 86 21.90 11.30 12.24
CA VAL A 86 22.18 12.73 12.31
C VAL A 86 23.64 12.90 12.73
N ASP A 87 24.40 13.52 11.83
CA ASP A 87 25.79 13.89 12.09
C ASP A 87 25.85 15.08 13.04
N LEU A 88 26.73 14.99 14.04
CA LEU A 88 26.96 16.01 15.04
C LEU A 88 28.30 16.71 14.79
N PRO A 89 28.41 18.02 15.09
CA PRO A 89 29.65 18.77 14.89
C PRO A 89 30.74 18.46 15.92
N SER A 90 30.41 17.80 17.04
CA SER A 90 31.36 17.37 18.08
C SER A 90 30.69 16.48 19.13
N ASP A 91 31.49 15.73 19.89
CA ASP A 91 31.01 14.96 21.05
C ASP A 91 30.53 15.86 22.22
N ASP A 92 30.97 17.13 22.32
CA ASP A 92 30.38 18.08 23.28
C ASP A 92 28.90 18.32 22.96
N MET A 93 28.56 18.42 21.67
CA MET A 93 27.17 18.54 21.24
C MET A 93 26.36 17.28 21.59
N LYS A 94 26.95 16.10 21.45
CA LYS A 94 26.35 14.83 21.89
C LYS A 94 26.03 14.86 23.39
N GLY A 95 26.95 15.34 24.21
CA GLY A 95 26.76 15.55 25.65
C GLY A 95 25.61 16.53 25.98
N ARG A 96 25.47 17.62 25.21
CA ARG A 96 24.37 18.58 25.37
C ARG A 96 23.01 18.03 24.93
N ILE A 97 22.99 17.20 23.88
CA ILE A 97 21.77 16.51 23.42
C ILE A 97 21.29 15.56 24.50
N ILE A 98 22.18 14.78 25.13
CA ILE A 98 21.84 13.93 26.29
C ILE A 98 21.33 14.79 27.45
N GLY A 99 22.10 15.83 27.80
CA GLY A 99 21.84 16.67 28.97
C GLY A 99 22.12 15.96 30.29
N ARG A 100 22.11 16.71 31.39
CA ARG A 100 22.30 16.12 32.74
C ARG A 100 21.20 15.11 33.01
N GLU A 101 21.59 13.88 33.38
CA GLU A 101 20.68 12.75 33.65
C GLU A 101 19.77 12.35 32.47
N GLY A 102 20.16 12.67 31.23
CA GLY A 102 19.35 12.34 30.06
C GLY A 102 18.10 13.21 29.88
N ARG A 103 17.98 14.32 30.63
CA ARG A 103 16.77 15.16 30.63
C ARG A 103 16.40 15.74 29.27
N ASN A 104 17.40 16.01 28.42
CA ASN A 104 17.21 16.66 27.13
C ASN A 104 16.78 15.62 26.08
N ILE A 105 17.42 14.43 26.07
CA ILE A 105 16.96 13.30 25.25
C ILE A 105 15.51 12.94 25.61
N ARG A 106 15.20 12.77 26.89
CA ARG A 106 13.82 12.44 27.31
C ARG A 106 12.79 13.49 26.88
N ALA A 107 13.15 14.76 26.93
CA ALA A 107 12.28 15.83 26.43
C ALA A 107 12.06 15.74 24.91
N LEU A 108 13.13 15.48 24.14
CA LEU A 108 13.03 15.25 22.69
C LEU A 108 12.14 14.04 22.37
N GLU A 109 12.41 12.91 23.02
CA GLU A 109 11.65 11.67 22.86
C GLU A 109 10.17 11.88 23.22
N LEU A 110 9.88 12.59 24.32
CA LEU A 110 8.53 12.91 24.75
C LEU A 110 7.77 13.79 23.74
N HIS A 111 8.39 14.86 23.24
CA HIS A 111 7.70 15.83 22.37
C HIS A 111 7.59 15.38 20.91
N THR A 112 8.50 14.50 20.46
CA THR A 112 8.54 13.98 19.08
C THR A 112 7.96 12.57 18.95
N GLY A 113 7.95 11.78 20.03
CA GLY A 113 7.49 10.40 20.04
C GLY A 113 8.43 9.45 19.27
N VAL A 114 9.74 9.70 19.34
CA VAL A 114 10.81 8.87 18.75
C VAL A 114 11.73 8.37 19.86
N ASP A 115 12.56 7.37 19.56
CA ASP A 115 13.65 6.92 20.42
C ASP A 115 14.98 7.42 19.87
N LEU A 116 15.78 8.07 20.71
CA LEU A 116 17.11 8.55 20.35
C LEU A 116 18.17 7.59 20.90
N ILE A 117 18.76 6.81 20.00
CA ILE A 117 19.80 5.86 20.36
C ILE A 117 21.15 6.58 20.28
N VAL A 118 21.79 6.66 21.43
CA VAL A 118 23.14 7.21 21.59
C VAL A 118 24.05 6.07 22.00
N ASP A 119 24.89 5.62 21.07
CA ASP A 119 25.86 4.54 21.28
C ASP A 119 27.30 5.06 21.29
N ASP A 120 28.29 4.17 21.21
CA ASP A 120 29.71 4.52 21.18
C ASP A 120 30.15 5.10 19.81
N THR A 121 29.23 5.27 18.84
CA THR A 121 29.56 5.89 17.55
C THR A 121 29.89 7.37 17.76
N PRO A 122 31.12 7.82 17.44
CA PRO A 122 31.51 9.22 17.62
C PRO A 122 30.68 10.12 16.69
N GLU A 123 30.38 11.34 17.16
CA GLU A 123 29.78 12.39 16.33
C GLU A 123 28.45 12.03 15.64
N ALA A 124 27.71 11.02 16.11
CA ALA A 124 26.44 10.62 15.53
C ALA A 124 25.37 10.30 16.58
N VAL A 125 24.11 10.56 16.23
CA VAL A 125 22.93 10.11 16.98
C VAL A 125 21.97 9.43 16.01
N LEU A 126 21.45 8.28 16.43
CA LEU A 126 20.51 7.49 15.65
C LEU A 126 19.09 7.80 16.10
N ILE A 127 18.23 8.18 15.16
CA ILE A 127 16.79 8.36 15.41
C ILE A 127 16.06 7.11 14.97
N SER A 128 15.45 6.43 15.93
CA SER A 128 14.61 5.26 15.73
C SER A 128 13.15 5.66 15.95
N ALA A 129 12.32 5.46 14.92
CA ALA A 129 10.88 5.62 15.04
C ALA A 129 10.19 4.82 13.94
N TYR A 130 9.08 4.16 14.27
CA TYR A 130 8.28 3.44 13.30
C TYR A 130 7.58 4.38 12.30
N ASP A 131 7.18 5.56 12.76
CA ASP A 131 6.58 6.60 11.94
C ASP A 131 7.67 7.50 11.32
N PRO A 132 7.89 7.45 9.98
CA PRO A 132 8.86 8.31 9.29
C PRO A 132 8.56 9.80 9.47
N TYR A 133 7.30 10.17 9.68
CA TYR A 133 6.90 11.57 9.91
C TYR A 133 7.46 12.11 11.21
N ARG A 134 7.32 11.34 12.30
CA ARG A 134 7.91 11.68 13.61
C ARG A 134 9.44 11.72 13.53
N ARG A 135 10.03 10.79 12.79
CA ARG A 135 11.48 10.74 12.57
C ARG A 135 11.99 12.00 11.89
N GLU A 136 11.28 12.48 10.86
CA GLU A 136 11.64 13.71 10.15
C GLU A 136 11.48 14.95 11.03
N ILE A 137 10.41 15.03 11.84
CA ILE A 137 10.24 16.10 12.84
C ILE A 137 11.42 16.12 13.81
N ALA A 138 11.78 14.98 14.37
CA ALA A 138 12.91 14.87 15.30
C ALA A 138 14.24 15.25 14.63
N ARG A 139 14.47 14.80 13.39
CA ARG A 139 15.67 15.14 12.61
C ARG A 139 15.81 16.64 12.39
N ARG A 140 14.74 17.31 11.92
CA ARG A 140 14.75 18.76 11.69
C ARG A 140 14.85 19.56 13.00
N ALA A 141 14.15 19.12 14.04
CA ALA A 141 14.25 19.73 15.36
C ALA A 141 15.68 19.66 15.91
N LEU A 142 16.35 18.50 15.79
CA LEU A 142 17.75 18.35 16.16
C LEU A 142 18.67 19.26 15.35
N GLN A 143 18.50 19.37 14.03
CA GLN A 143 19.31 20.26 13.20
C GLN A 143 19.19 21.73 13.64
N VAL A 144 17.97 22.20 13.96
CA VAL A 144 17.75 23.57 14.46
C VAL A 144 18.37 23.77 15.84
N LEU A 145 18.21 22.80 16.75
CA LEU A 145 18.78 22.86 18.10
C LEU A 145 20.31 22.83 18.11
N ILE A 146 20.92 22.04 17.22
CA ILE A 146 22.38 21.98 17.03
C ILE A 146 22.91 23.33 16.49
N ALA A 147 22.22 23.91 15.51
CA ALA A 147 22.59 25.21 14.95
C ALA A 147 22.46 26.37 15.96
N ASP A 148 21.45 26.34 16.84
CA ASP A 148 21.26 27.32 17.92
C ASP A 148 22.22 27.09 19.12
N GLY A 149 22.71 25.86 19.30
CA GLY A 149 23.64 25.46 20.36
C GLY A 149 23.03 25.44 21.78
N ARG A 150 21.74 25.79 21.91
CA ARG A 150 20.98 25.85 23.16
C ARG A 150 19.98 24.70 23.23
N ILE A 151 20.30 23.69 24.05
CA ILE A 151 19.50 22.47 24.19
C ILE A 151 19.03 22.34 25.65
N HIS A 152 17.78 22.72 25.91
CA HIS A 152 17.11 22.54 27.20
C HIS A 152 15.60 22.29 26.97
N PRO A 153 14.88 21.68 27.94
CA PRO A 153 13.52 21.17 27.71
C PRO A 153 12.54 22.20 27.11
N ALA A 154 12.47 23.41 27.68
CA ALA A 154 11.57 24.45 27.16
C ALA A 154 11.86 24.86 25.70
N ARG A 155 13.13 24.86 25.30
CA ARG A 155 13.53 25.20 23.92
C ARG A 155 13.24 24.04 22.97
N ILE A 156 13.44 22.81 23.44
CA ILE A 156 13.09 21.60 22.69
C ILE A 156 11.60 21.61 22.36
N GLU A 157 10.74 21.87 23.35
CA GLU A 157 9.29 21.96 23.16
C GLU A 157 8.93 23.03 22.12
N GLU A 158 9.46 24.25 22.27
CA GLU A 158 9.21 25.36 21.35
C GLU A 158 9.64 25.03 19.90
N VAL A 159 10.84 24.47 19.73
CA VAL A 159 11.37 24.11 18.40
C VAL A 159 10.57 22.99 17.79
N VAL A 160 10.23 21.94 18.54
CA VAL A 160 9.43 20.82 18.04
C VAL A 160 8.05 21.29 17.57
N GLU A 161 7.39 22.16 18.35
CA GLU A 161 6.09 22.71 17.97
C GLU A 161 6.16 23.60 16.72
N LYS A 162 7.23 24.39 16.60
CA LYS A 162 7.50 25.18 15.38
C LYS A 162 7.70 24.27 14.16
N ILE A 163 8.53 23.22 14.30
CA ILE A 163 8.81 22.26 13.22
C ILE A 163 7.55 21.50 12.80
N LYS A 164 6.67 21.12 13.74
CA LYS A 164 5.37 20.50 13.40
C LYS A 164 4.54 21.39 12.46
N LYS A 165 4.49 22.71 12.73
CA LYS A 165 3.78 23.67 11.87
C LYS A 165 4.44 23.84 10.50
N GLU A 166 5.77 23.89 10.46
CA GLU A 166 6.52 23.94 9.19
C GLU A 166 6.34 22.65 8.38
N MET A 167 6.29 21.49 9.04
CA MET A 167 6.05 20.21 8.40
C MET A 167 4.67 20.12 7.77
N ASP A 168 3.63 20.66 8.40
CA ASP A 168 2.29 20.73 7.81
C ASP A 168 2.28 21.49 6.48
N GLN A 169 3.01 22.60 6.40
CA GLN A 169 3.16 23.37 5.16
C GLN A 169 3.98 22.59 4.13
N HIS A 170 5.06 21.93 4.56
CA HIS A 170 5.87 21.08 3.70
C HIS A 170 5.08 19.89 3.11
N LEU A 171 4.19 19.27 3.89
CA LEU A 171 3.30 18.21 3.40
C LEU A 171 2.42 18.73 2.26
N LYS A 172 1.84 19.92 2.41
CA LYS A 172 1.03 20.53 1.37
C LYS A 172 1.83 20.76 0.09
N GLU A 173 3.04 21.32 0.21
CA GLU A 173 3.92 21.58 -0.93
C GLU A 173 4.32 20.29 -1.66
N GLU A 174 4.66 19.22 -0.94
CA GLU A 174 4.97 17.92 -1.52
C GLU A 174 3.75 17.30 -2.23
N GLY A 175 2.56 17.47 -1.66
CA GLY A 175 1.31 17.08 -2.28
C GLY A 175 1.04 17.85 -3.58
N GLU A 176 1.20 19.17 -3.57
CA GLU A 176 1.03 20.03 -4.75
C GLU A 176 2.02 19.64 -5.85
N LYS A 177 3.27 19.40 -5.48
CA LYS A 177 4.32 18.93 -6.39
C LYS A 177 3.96 17.58 -7.02
N ALA A 178 3.50 16.61 -6.21
CA ALA A 178 3.08 15.31 -6.72
C ALA A 178 1.89 15.42 -7.68
N CYS A 179 0.89 16.24 -7.35
CA CYS A 179 -0.26 16.51 -8.21
C CYS A 179 0.19 17.12 -9.55
N PHE A 180 1.13 18.06 -9.51
CA PHE A 180 1.70 18.68 -10.70
C PHE A 180 2.49 17.68 -11.57
N GLU A 181 3.38 16.88 -10.97
CA GLU A 181 4.18 15.85 -11.66
C GLU A 181 3.31 14.81 -12.38
N VAL A 182 2.21 14.39 -11.75
CA VAL A 182 1.28 13.42 -12.34
C VAL A 182 0.36 14.07 -13.38
N GLY A 183 0.05 15.36 -13.20
CA GLY A 183 -0.90 16.11 -14.03
C GLY A 183 -2.34 16.00 -13.52
N VAL A 184 -2.53 15.90 -12.20
CA VAL A 184 -3.84 15.92 -11.54
C VAL A 184 -4.08 17.32 -10.97
N HIS A 185 -5.23 17.92 -11.30
CA HIS A 185 -5.59 19.27 -10.88
C HIS A 185 -6.96 19.29 -10.21
N GLY A 186 -7.24 20.34 -9.44
CA GLY A 186 -8.55 20.55 -8.80
C GLY A 186 -8.85 19.52 -7.71
N LEU A 187 -7.84 19.09 -6.94
CA LEU A 187 -8.05 18.33 -5.71
C LEU A 187 -8.34 19.30 -4.56
N HIS A 188 -9.16 18.85 -3.61
CA HIS A 188 -9.39 19.59 -2.38
C HIS A 188 -8.07 19.75 -1.60
N ALA A 189 -7.85 20.91 -0.96
CA ALA A 189 -6.58 21.21 -0.27
C ALA A 189 -6.19 20.15 0.78
N GLU A 190 -7.19 19.61 1.50
CA GLU A 190 -6.97 18.52 2.46
C GLU A 190 -6.56 17.21 1.78
N LEU A 191 -7.09 16.87 0.60
CA LEU A 191 -6.64 15.70 -0.16
C LEU A 191 -5.19 15.89 -0.62
N VAL A 192 -4.83 17.10 -1.06
CA VAL A 192 -3.45 17.44 -1.43
C VAL A 192 -2.51 17.25 -0.23
N LYS A 193 -2.91 17.71 0.96
CA LYS A 193 -2.14 17.49 2.19
C LYS A 193 -1.98 16.00 2.51
N LEU A 194 -3.03 15.19 2.35
CA LEU A 194 -2.96 13.74 2.55
C LEU A 194 -2.07 13.05 1.51
N VAL A 195 -2.09 13.48 0.25
CA VAL A 195 -1.17 13.00 -0.78
C VAL A 195 0.27 13.26 -0.36
N GLY A 196 0.60 14.48 0.07
CA GLY A 196 1.93 14.79 0.57
C GLY A 196 2.33 13.96 1.80
N ARG A 197 1.37 13.65 2.67
CA ARG A 197 1.59 12.79 3.85
C ARG A 197 2.01 11.38 3.49
N MET A 198 1.59 10.84 2.34
CA MET A 198 2.04 9.53 1.86
C MET A 198 3.55 9.47 1.63
N LYS A 199 4.26 10.61 1.51
CA LYS A 199 5.73 10.66 1.42
C LYS A 199 6.40 10.12 2.68
N PHE A 200 5.76 10.28 3.84
CA PHE A 200 6.25 9.79 5.12
C PHE A 200 5.59 8.47 5.50
N ARG A 201 5.03 7.76 4.52
CA ARG A 201 4.43 6.45 4.71
C ARG A 201 5.12 5.42 3.84
N THR A 202 5.44 4.30 4.46
CA THR A 202 6.00 3.13 3.79
C THR A 202 5.04 1.96 3.96
N SER A 203 4.80 1.22 2.88
CA SER A 203 4.03 -0.02 2.86
C SER A 203 4.86 -1.08 2.15
N TYR A 204 5.07 -2.23 2.79
CA TYR A 204 5.93 -3.32 2.27
C TYR A 204 7.38 -2.92 1.90
N GLY A 205 7.89 -1.81 2.43
CA GLY A 205 9.22 -1.28 2.10
C GLY A 205 9.24 -0.26 0.95
N GLN A 206 8.08 0.02 0.34
CA GLN A 206 7.91 1.01 -0.72
C GLN A 206 7.29 2.30 -0.15
N ASN A 207 7.79 3.45 -0.58
CA ASN A 207 7.21 4.74 -0.26
C ASN A 207 5.82 4.89 -0.91
N CYS A 208 4.77 5.18 -0.12
CA CYS A 208 3.39 5.21 -0.61
C CYS A 208 3.12 6.34 -1.60
N LEU A 209 3.71 7.53 -1.42
CA LEU A 209 3.55 8.62 -2.38
C LEU A 209 4.18 8.24 -3.72
N GLN A 210 5.40 7.71 -3.68
CA GLN A 210 6.08 7.30 -4.91
C GLN A 210 5.29 6.19 -5.62
N HIS A 211 4.84 5.18 -4.88
CA HIS A 211 3.96 4.14 -5.38
C HIS A 211 2.70 4.73 -6.06
N SER A 212 1.99 5.62 -5.39
CA SER A 212 0.78 6.25 -5.94
C SER A 212 1.06 7.05 -7.23
N LYS A 213 2.21 7.75 -7.31
CA LYS A 213 2.64 8.43 -8.55
C LYS A 213 2.90 7.43 -9.68
N GLU A 214 3.56 6.31 -9.39
CA GLU A 214 3.78 5.25 -10.37
C GLU A 214 2.48 4.66 -10.88
N VAL A 215 1.57 4.30 -9.97
CA VAL A 215 0.25 3.76 -10.33
C VAL A 215 -0.48 4.75 -11.23
N ALA A 216 -0.47 6.04 -10.89
CA ALA A 216 -1.07 7.07 -11.72
C ALA A 216 -0.42 7.20 -13.11
N TRP A 217 0.91 7.13 -13.20
CA TRP A 217 1.61 7.19 -14.49
C TRP A 217 1.35 5.95 -15.35
N LEU A 218 1.43 4.75 -14.77
CA LEU A 218 1.15 3.48 -15.45
C LEU A 218 -0.31 3.44 -15.95
N ALA A 219 -1.27 3.73 -15.07
CA ALA A 219 -2.68 3.77 -15.43
C ALA A 219 -2.95 4.81 -16.53
N GLY A 220 -2.34 6.00 -16.43
CA GLY A 220 -2.46 7.04 -17.45
C GLY A 220 -1.87 6.64 -18.82
N MET A 221 -0.72 5.94 -18.84
CA MET A 221 -0.13 5.44 -20.08
C MET A 221 -0.98 4.33 -20.71
N MET A 222 -1.43 3.36 -19.92
CA MET A 222 -2.31 2.30 -20.42
C MET A 222 -3.63 2.88 -20.94
N ALA A 223 -4.22 3.85 -20.23
CA ALA A 223 -5.44 4.53 -20.64
C ALA A 223 -5.28 5.20 -22.01
N ALA A 224 -4.13 5.82 -22.27
CA ALA A 224 -3.85 6.45 -23.57
C ALA A 224 -3.81 5.43 -24.70
N GLU A 225 -3.17 4.27 -24.48
CA GLU A 225 -3.06 3.21 -25.50
C GLU A 225 -4.42 2.56 -25.81
N VAL A 226 -5.28 2.38 -24.80
CA VAL A 226 -6.63 1.79 -24.98
C VAL A 226 -7.72 2.83 -25.28
N LYS A 227 -7.37 4.12 -25.39
CA LYS A 227 -8.29 5.25 -25.64
C LYS A 227 -9.35 5.47 -24.53
N ALA A 228 -8.99 5.19 -23.29
CA ALA A 228 -9.77 5.52 -22.09
C ALA A 228 -9.44 6.94 -21.56
N ASP A 229 -10.13 7.39 -20.50
CA ASP A 229 -9.88 8.72 -19.92
C ASP A 229 -8.58 8.74 -19.09
N VAL A 230 -7.53 9.30 -19.70
CA VAL A 230 -6.20 9.46 -19.09
C VAL A 230 -6.23 10.33 -17.82
N LYS A 231 -7.06 11.38 -17.77
CA LYS A 231 -7.12 12.29 -16.62
C LYS A 231 -7.78 11.59 -15.43
N LEU A 232 -8.86 10.85 -15.70
CA LEU A 232 -9.56 10.07 -14.69
C LEU A 232 -8.67 8.96 -14.14
N ALA A 233 -8.00 8.19 -15.01
CA ALA A 233 -7.07 7.12 -14.60
C ALA A 233 -5.92 7.63 -13.72
N LYS A 234 -5.33 8.79 -14.05
CA LYS A 234 -4.30 9.43 -13.23
C LYS A 234 -4.81 9.88 -11.87
N ARG A 235 -6.01 10.47 -11.81
CA ARG A 235 -6.64 10.90 -10.55
C ARG A 235 -6.95 9.70 -9.66
N MET A 236 -7.50 8.63 -10.23
CA MET A 236 -7.76 7.38 -9.54
C MET A 236 -6.45 6.76 -9.01
N GLY A 237 -5.42 6.62 -9.86
CA GLY A 237 -4.15 6.03 -9.44
C GLY A 237 -3.44 6.80 -8.34
N LEU A 238 -3.51 8.14 -8.34
CA LEU A 238 -2.91 8.96 -7.28
C LEU A 238 -3.63 8.81 -5.92
N LEU A 239 -4.94 8.52 -5.95
CA LEU A 239 -5.80 8.50 -4.77
C LEU A 239 -6.20 7.09 -4.29
N HIS A 240 -5.87 6.04 -5.05
CA HIS A 240 -6.37 4.68 -4.79
C HIS A 240 -6.07 4.20 -3.36
N ASP A 241 -4.91 4.60 -2.83
CA ASP A 241 -4.42 4.18 -1.51
C ASP A 241 -4.37 5.32 -0.48
N ILE A 242 -5.12 6.42 -0.70
CA ILE A 242 -5.04 7.63 0.12
C ILE A 242 -5.30 7.37 1.62
N GLY A 243 -6.13 6.37 1.94
CA GLY A 243 -6.41 5.95 3.31
C GLY A 243 -5.18 5.49 4.10
N LYS A 244 -4.11 5.03 3.43
CA LYS A 244 -2.83 4.66 4.09
C LYS A 244 -2.16 5.85 4.81
N ALA A 245 -2.53 7.08 4.45
CA ALA A 245 -2.06 8.28 5.15
C ALA A 245 -2.67 8.46 6.55
N LEU A 246 -3.76 7.75 6.87
CA LEU A 246 -4.54 7.93 8.10
C LEU A 246 -4.53 6.74 9.07
N THR A 247 -4.07 5.56 8.64
CA THR A 247 -4.14 4.30 9.43
C THR A 247 -3.42 4.34 10.78
N HIS A 248 -2.52 5.28 11.02
CA HIS A 248 -1.81 5.42 12.31
C HIS A 248 -2.52 6.35 13.30
N GLU A 249 -3.46 7.17 12.81
CA GLU A 249 -4.17 8.16 13.62
C GLU A 249 -5.62 7.77 13.88
N GLN A 250 -6.19 6.92 13.01
CA GLN A 250 -7.59 6.54 13.04
C GLN A 250 -7.70 5.02 12.93
N GLU A 251 -8.59 4.45 13.74
CA GLU A 251 -8.97 3.05 13.62
C GLU A 251 -9.75 2.83 12.33
N GLY A 252 -9.40 1.78 11.58
CA GLY A 252 -10.03 1.41 10.31
C GLY A 252 -9.04 0.80 9.33
N SER A 253 -9.57 0.03 8.37
CA SER A 253 -8.77 -0.45 7.24
C SER A 253 -8.48 0.71 6.27
N HIS A 254 -7.40 0.62 5.47
CA HIS A 254 -7.12 1.69 4.50
C HIS A 254 -8.23 1.87 3.44
N PRO A 255 -8.98 0.84 3.00
CA PRO A 255 -10.15 1.03 2.12
C PRO A 255 -11.28 1.80 2.80
N GLU A 256 -11.61 1.47 4.06
CA GLU A 256 -12.63 2.20 4.85
C GLU A 256 -12.26 3.69 4.98
N LEU A 257 -10.99 3.97 5.31
CA LEU A 257 -10.49 5.34 5.45
C LEU A 257 -10.45 6.07 4.10
N SER A 258 -10.10 5.39 3.00
CA SER A 258 -10.18 5.94 1.64
C SER A 258 -11.62 6.34 1.31
N LEU A 259 -12.61 5.47 1.56
CA LEU A 259 -14.02 5.77 1.33
C LEU A 259 -14.48 6.99 2.12
N GLN A 260 -14.17 7.05 3.41
CA GLN A 260 -14.56 8.16 4.28
C GLN A 260 -13.99 9.49 3.80
N VAL A 261 -12.69 9.52 3.50
CA VAL A 261 -11.98 10.75 3.08
C VAL A 261 -12.45 11.24 1.71
N LEU A 262 -12.52 10.33 0.73
CA LEU A 262 -12.91 10.68 -0.63
C LEU A 262 -14.38 11.16 -0.68
N THR A 263 -15.26 10.53 0.10
CA THR A 263 -16.66 10.97 0.25
C THR A 263 -16.73 12.32 0.94
N LYS A 264 -15.99 12.52 2.03
CA LYS A 264 -15.98 13.79 2.80
C LYS A 264 -15.56 14.99 1.94
N TYR A 265 -14.65 14.79 0.99
CA TYR A 265 -14.17 15.85 0.10
C TYR A 265 -14.81 15.83 -1.30
N ASN A 266 -15.97 15.17 -1.44
CA ASN A 266 -16.80 15.15 -2.65
C ASN A 266 -16.08 14.67 -3.92
N GLU A 267 -15.22 13.65 -3.81
CA GLU A 267 -14.70 12.96 -4.99
C GLU A 267 -15.79 12.14 -5.68
N SER A 268 -15.63 11.92 -6.98
CA SER A 268 -16.63 11.18 -7.77
C SER A 268 -16.71 9.71 -7.35
N ALA A 269 -17.90 9.11 -7.49
CA ALA A 269 -18.13 7.68 -7.23
C ALA A 269 -17.15 6.77 -8.00
N LYS A 270 -16.75 7.16 -9.22
CA LYS A 270 -15.75 6.44 -10.01
C LYS A 270 -14.37 6.39 -9.33
N VAL A 271 -13.93 7.52 -8.76
CA VAL A 271 -12.64 7.61 -8.03
C VAL A 271 -12.71 6.81 -6.74
N ILE A 272 -13.85 6.86 -6.04
CA ILE A 272 -14.08 6.06 -4.84
C ILE A 272 -14.05 4.56 -5.17
N ASN A 273 -14.72 4.12 -6.24
CA ASN A 273 -14.69 2.74 -6.71
C ASN A 273 -13.25 2.27 -6.94
N ALA A 274 -12.43 3.03 -7.67
CA ALA A 274 -11.03 2.67 -7.90
C ALA A 274 -10.17 2.54 -6.64
N ALA A 275 -10.50 3.27 -5.56
CA ALA A 275 -9.82 3.13 -4.26
C ALA A 275 -10.30 1.93 -3.44
N LEU A 276 -11.44 1.34 -3.80
CA LEU A 276 -12.01 0.16 -3.16
C LEU A 276 -11.76 -1.12 -3.96
N CYS A 277 -11.59 -1.02 -5.28
CA CYS A 277 -11.25 -2.14 -6.15
C CYS A 277 -9.97 -2.86 -5.69
N GLY A 278 -9.95 -4.18 -5.82
CA GLY A 278 -8.86 -5.02 -5.28
C GLY A 278 -8.91 -5.24 -3.77
N HIS A 279 -9.86 -4.61 -3.07
CA HIS A 279 -10.18 -4.83 -1.67
C HIS A 279 -11.65 -5.25 -1.50
N GLU A 280 -11.93 -6.13 -0.53
CA GLU A 280 -13.30 -6.50 -0.11
C GLU A 280 -14.25 -7.01 -1.23
N ASN A 281 -13.72 -7.55 -2.33
CA ASN A 281 -14.48 -8.02 -3.50
C ASN A 281 -15.33 -6.95 -4.20
N VAL A 282 -14.91 -5.68 -4.17
CA VAL A 282 -15.55 -4.62 -4.97
C VAL A 282 -15.05 -4.69 -6.42
N GLU A 283 -15.97 -4.95 -7.34
CA GLU A 283 -15.69 -5.01 -8.77
C GLU A 283 -15.43 -3.61 -9.37
N PRO A 284 -14.53 -3.50 -10.35
CA PRO A 284 -14.30 -2.25 -11.07
C PRO A 284 -15.48 -1.89 -11.97
N GLU A 285 -16.02 -0.68 -11.78
CA GLU A 285 -17.17 -0.17 -12.57
C GLU A 285 -16.73 0.49 -13.89
N THR A 286 -15.43 0.74 -14.05
CA THR A 286 -14.87 1.49 -15.18
C THR A 286 -13.59 0.85 -15.70
N ILE A 287 -13.29 1.09 -16.99
CA ILE A 287 -12.04 0.64 -17.60
C ILE A 287 -10.85 1.25 -16.84
N GLU A 288 -10.94 2.52 -16.45
CA GLU A 288 -9.91 3.22 -15.70
C GLU A 288 -9.63 2.55 -14.34
N ALA A 289 -10.65 2.05 -13.64
CA ALA A 289 -10.47 1.30 -12.40
C ALA A 289 -9.72 -0.02 -12.62
N VAL A 290 -10.05 -0.77 -13.68
CA VAL A 290 -9.29 -1.99 -14.08
C VAL A 290 -7.83 -1.66 -14.38
N LEU A 291 -7.58 -0.54 -15.05
CA LEU A 291 -6.21 -0.10 -15.36
C LEU A 291 -5.43 0.31 -14.11
N VAL A 292 -6.09 0.90 -13.11
CA VAL A 292 -5.48 1.25 -11.81
C VAL A 292 -5.12 0.00 -11.03
N GLU A 293 -6.01 -1.00 -10.98
CA GLU A 293 -5.72 -2.29 -10.33
C GLU A 293 -4.52 -3.00 -11.00
N ALA A 294 -4.49 -3.03 -12.33
CA ALA A 294 -3.35 -3.56 -13.07
C ALA A 294 -2.05 -2.78 -12.77
N ALA A 295 -2.13 -1.45 -12.70
CA ALA A 295 -1.00 -0.58 -12.40
C ALA A 295 -0.47 -0.76 -10.97
N ASP A 296 -1.35 -0.93 -9.97
CA ASP A 296 -0.99 -1.25 -8.59
C ASP A 296 -0.25 -2.60 -8.55
N GLY A 297 -0.82 -3.64 -9.15
CA GLY A 297 -0.18 -4.95 -9.24
C GLY A 297 1.21 -4.91 -9.85
N ILE A 298 1.41 -4.12 -10.92
CA ILE A 298 2.71 -3.92 -11.57
C ILE A 298 3.69 -3.19 -10.64
N SER A 299 3.26 -2.10 -9.98
CA SER A 299 4.13 -1.35 -9.07
C SER A 299 4.54 -2.21 -7.86
N ALA A 300 3.60 -2.99 -7.34
CA ALA A 300 3.77 -3.88 -6.20
C ALA A 300 4.66 -5.11 -6.46
N ALA A 301 4.54 -5.73 -7.63
CA ALA A 301 5.22 -6.99 -7.96
C ALA A 301 6.69 -6.81 -8.44
N ARG A 302 7.21 -5.58 -8.46
CA ARG A 302 8.58 -5.32 -8.92
C ARG A 302 9.62 -5.98 -7.99
N PRO A 303 10.63 -6.69 -8.55
CA PRO A 303 11.73 -7.25 -7.76
C PRO A 303 12.40 -6.17 -6.90
N GLY A 304 12.38 -6.34 -5.58
CA GLY A 304 12.92 -5.37 -4.61
C GLY A 304 11.91 -4.37 -4.03
N ALA A 305 10.70 -4.26 -4.60
CA ALA A 305 9.64 -3.38 -4.10
C ALA A 305 8.97 -3.90 -2.81
N ARG A 306 8.85 -5.23 -2.68
CA ARG A 306 8.37 -5.90 -1.45
C ARG A 306 9.44 -6.86 -0.94
N ARG A 307 9.97 -6.59 0.25
CA ARG A 307 10.76 -7.58 1.00
C ARG A 307 9.86 -8.19 2.07
N ASP A 308 9.28 -9.35 1.78
CA ASP A 308 8.48 -10.16 2.73
C ASP A 308 9.21 -10.44 4.06
N VAL A 309 10.54 -10.31 4.05
CA VAL A 309 11.43 -10.48 5.21
C VAL A 309 11.20 -9.42 6.29
N LEU A 310 10.83 -8.19 5.92
CA LEU A 310 10.71 -7.07 6.88
C LEU A 310 9.34 -7.06 7.57
N GLU A 311 8.26 -7.41 6.87
CA GLU A 311 6.93 -7.51 7.48
C GLU A 311 6.81 -8.73 8.39
N SER A 312 7.33 -9.90 7.97
CA SER A 312 7.42 -11.06 8.85
C SER A 312 8.29 -10.78 10.07
N TYR A 313 9.30 -9.92 9.94
CA TYR A 313 10.08 -9.42 11.07
C TYR A 313 9.27 -8.51 12.00
N ILE A 314 8.51 -7.56 11.46
CA ILE A 314 7.64 -6.66 12.25
C ILE A 314 6.54 -7.46 12.98
N LYS A 315 5.83 -8.35 12.28
CA LYS A 315 4.81 -9.24 12.87
C LYS A 315 5.40 -10.12 13.99
N ARG A 316 6.67 -10.53 13.86
CA ARG A 316 7.38 -11.24 14.92
C ARG A 316 7.63 -10.36 16.14
N LEU A 317 8.13 -9.14 15.95
CA LEU A 317 8.37 -8.22 17.08
C LEU A 317 7.07 -7.85 17.80
N ALA A 318 6.00 -7.54 17.05
CA ALA A 318 4.69 -7.25 17.63
C ALA A 318 4.14 -8.42 18.46
N LYS A 319 4.30 -9.65 17.97
CA LYS A 319 3.88 -10.86 18.69
C LYS A 319 4.70 -11.11 19.96
N LEU A 320 6.01 -10.78 19.96
CA LEU A 320 6.84 -10.85 21.17
C LEU A 320 6.33 -9.91 22.26
N GLU A 321 5.97 -8.68 21.88
CA GLU A 321 5.44 -7.67 22.79
C GLU A 321 4.06 -8.05 23.30
N GLU A 322 3.18 -8.56 22.42
CA GLU A 322 1.85 -9.05 22.79
C GLU A 322 1.91 -10.18 23.84
N ILE A 323 2.82 -11.14 23.67
CA ILE A 323 3.03 -12.23 24.64
C ILE A 323 3.38 -11.64 26.01
N ALA A 324 4.30 -10.67 26.09
CA ALA A 324 4.73 -10.08 27.35
C ALA A 324 3.65 -9.19 28.00
N LEU A 325 2.96 -8.36 27.22
CA LEU A 325 1.88 -7.49 27.70
C LEU A 325 0.67 -8.28 28.24
N SER A 326 0.49 -9.53 27.80
CA SER A 326 -0.60 -10.40 28.31
C SER A 326 -0.42 -10.81 29.78
N TYR A 327 0.76 -10.64 30.36
CA TYR A 327 1.03 -11.00 31.75
C TYR A 327 0.65 -9.89 32.73
N LYS A 328 -0.01 -10.27 33.83
CA LYS A 328 -0.47 -9.35 34.86
C LYS A 328 0.72 -8.65 35.54
N GLY A 329 0.67 -7.33 35.64
CA GLY A 329 1.70 -6.51 36.29
C GLY A 329 2.80 -6.00 35.36
N VAL A 330 2.77 -6.38 34.08
CA VAL A 330 3.57 -5.75 33.02
C VAL A 330 2.93 -4.42 32.63
N GLU A 331 3.69 -3.34 32.68
CA GLU A 331 3.24 -2.01 32.30
C GLU A 331 3.59 -1.69 30.85
N MET A 332 4.78 -2.10 30.42
CA MET A 332 5.30 -1.86 29.09
C MET A 332 6.40 -2.87 28.77
N CYS A 333 6.56 -3.21 27.50
CA CYS A 333 7.66 -4.04 27.04
C CYS A 333 8.14 -3.56 25.67
N TYR A 334 9.40 -3.82 25.36
CA TYR A 334 10.00 -3.47 24.08
C TYR A 334 11.08 -4.47 23.70
N ALA A 335 11.07 -4.86 22.43
CA ALA A 335 12.08 -5.74 21.86
C ALA A 335 13.29 -4.92 21.34
N ILE A 336 14.50 -5.24 21.81
CA ILE A 336 15.77 -4.55 21.51
C ILE A 336 16.71 -5.53 20.80
N GLN A 337 17.81 -5.00 20.24
CA GLN A 337 18.85 -5.77 19.56
C GLN A 337 18.27 -6.64 18.45
N ALA A 338 17.47 -6.01 17.60
CA ALA A 338 16.77 -6.69 16.53
C ALA A 338 15.88 -7.87 17.00
N GLY A 339 15.31 -7.79 18.21
CA GLY A 339 14.40 -8.81 18.75
C GLY A 339 15.11 -9.96 19.48
N ARG A 340 16.41 -9.81 19.76
CA ARG A 340 17.20 -10.78 20.55
C ARG A 340 17.16 -10.50 22.05
N GLU A 341 16.71 -9.33 22.46
CA GLU A 341 16.45 -9.01 23.87
C GLU A 341 15.04 -8.45 24.00
N LEU A 342 14.27 -8.93 24.97
CA LEU A 342 12.94 -8.42 25.31
C LEU A 342 13.01 -7.83 26.71
N ARG A 343 12.80 -6.52 26.81
CA ARG A 343 12.74 -5.84 28.11
C ARG A 343 11.29 -5.65 28.53
N VAL A 344 10.99 -6.07 29.75
CA VAL A 344 9.65 -6.05 30.33
C VAL A 344 9.71 -5.20 31.59
N MET A 345 9.01 -4.08 31.59
CA MET A 345 8.89 -3.22 32.77
C MET A 345 7.64 -3.60 33.56
N THR A 346 7.81 -3.77 34.86
CA THR A 346 6.73 -4.20 35.75
C THR A 346 6.45 -3.16 36.84
N LYS A 347 5.18 -3.15 37.26
CA LYS A 347 4.69 -2.33 38.37
C LYS A 347 5.18 -2.89 39.69
N ALA A 348 6.03 -2.12 40.39
CA ALA A 348 6.69 -2.54 41.62
C ALA A 348 5.73 -2.80 42.80
N ASP A 349 4.51 -2.26 42.73
CA ASP A 349 3.39 -2.44 43.66
C ASP A 349 2.62 -3.75 43.43
N ILE A 350 2.74 -4.36 42.24
CA ILE A 350 1.99 -5.57 41.86
C ILE A 350 2.90 -6.80 41.77
N VAL A 351 4.16 -6.62 41.35
CA VAL A 351 5.11 -7.71 41.08
C VAL A 351 6.23 -7.66 42.12
N SER A 352 6.45 -8.75 42.86
CA SER A 352 7.60 -8.86 43.79
C SER A 352 8.89 -9.23 43.05
N ASP A 353 10.04 -9.15 43.73
CA ASP A 353 11.33 -9.56 43.14
C ASP A 353 11.35 -11.05 42.75
N LEU A 354 10.66 -11.90 43.53
CA LEU A 354 10.53 -13.32 43.22
C LEU A 354 9.61 -13.53 42.00
N ASP A 355 8.50 -12.80 41.95
CA ASP A 355 7.56 -12.85 40.83
C ASP A 355 8.20 -12.34 39.54
N ALA A 356 9.08 -11.33 39.60
CA ALA A 356 9.81 -10.83 38.44
C ALA A 356 10.72 -11.91 37.83
N HIS A 357 11.38 -12.72 38.66
CA HIS A 357 12.20 -13.84 38.20
C HIS A 357 11.35 -14.94 37.56
N GLN A 358 10.21 -15.26 38.17
CA GLN A 358 9.26 -16.23 37.65
C GLN A 358 8.65 -15.76 36.32
N LEU A 359 8.28 -14.48 36.24
CA LEU A 359 7.73 -13.84 35.05
C LEU A 359 8.70 -13.89 33.86
N ALA A 360 9.99 -13.61 34.10
CA ALA A 360 11.02 -13.72 33.06
C ALA A 360 11.09 -15.14 32.46
N LYS A 361 10.98 -16.15 33.34
CA LYS A 361 11.03 -17.58 32.95
C LYS A 361 9.77 -17.99 32.19
N ASP A 362 8.60 -17.54 32.63
CA ASP A 362 7.32 -17.89 32.02
C ASP A 362 7.17 -17.24 30.63
N ILE A 363 7.55 -15.96 30.50
CA ILE A 363 7.59 -15.27 29.20
C ILE A 363 8.56 -15.98 28.25
N SER A 364 9.79 -16.31 28.71
CA SER A 364 10.78 -17.01 27.88
C SER A 364 10.27 -18.36 27.37
N LYS A 365 9.61 -19.16 28.22
CA LYS A 365 9.05 -20.46 27.82
C LYS A 365 7.91 -20.32 26.82
N ARG A 366 7.06 -19.32 27.01
CA ARG A 366 5.91 -19.10 26.12
C ARG A 366 6.35 -18.62 24.74
N ILE A 367 7.37 -17.76 24.68
CA ILE A 367 8.00 -17.37 23.41
C ILE A 367 8.59 -18.59 22.69
N GLU A 368 9.27 -19.49 23.40
CA GLU A 368 9.82 -20.73 22.83
C GLU A 368 8.73 -21.68 22.29
N ALA A 369 7.56 -21.71 22.93
CA ALA A 369 6.45 -22.57 22.51
C ALA A 369 5.63 -22.00 21.34
N GLU A 370 5.41 -20.68 21.30
CA GLU A 370 4.49 -20.02 20.35
C GLU A 370 5.18 -19.41 19.12
N MET A 371 6.52 -19.30 19.15
CA MET A 371 7.30 -18.63 18.10
C MET A 371 8.52 -19.45 17.69
N GLN A 372 8.72 -19.62 16.38
CA GLN A 372 9.98 -20.12 15.84
C GLN A 372 10.97 -18.96 15.66
N TYR A 373 12.06 -18.97 16.43
CA TYR A 373 13.09 -17.93 16.37
C TYR A 373 14.49 -18.54 16.14
N PRO A 374 15.29 -18.01 15.19
CA PRO A 374 16.66 -18.46 15.01
C PRO A 374 17.56 -17.85 16.09
N GLY A 375 17.93 -18.65 17.09
CA GLY A 375 18.82 -18.27 18.19
C GLY A 375 18.07 -18.04 19.52
N HIS A 376 18.77 -17.49 20.50
CA HIS A 376 18.23 -17.26 21.85
C HIS A 376 17.68 -15.84 21.99
N ILE A 377 16.51 -15.71 22.59
CA ILE A 377 15.92 -14.44 23.01
C ILE A 377 16.17 -14.28 24.51
N LYS A 378 16.81 -13.18 24.90
CA LYS A 378 17.07 -12.84 26.29
C LYS A 378 15.90 -12.03 26.85
N VAL A 379 15.18 -12.56 27.83
CA VAL A 379 14.11 -11.83 28.52
C VAL A 379 14.67 -11.16 29.77
N VAL A 380 14.49 -9.84 29.87
CA VAL A 380 14.93 -9.04 31.02
C VAL A 380 13.70 -8.38 31.63
N VAL A 381 13.37 -8.75 32.87
CA VAL A 381 12.31 -8.10 33.64
C VAL A 381 12.93 -7.05 34.54
N ILE A 382 12.45 -5.82 34.43
CA ILE A 382 12.91 -4.67 35.20
C ILE A 382 11.76 -4.21 36.08
N ARG A 383 11.94 -4.35 37.39
CA ARG A 383 11.06 -3.76 38.40
C ARG A 383 11.67 -2.43 38.84
N GLU A 384 10.95 -1.34 38.67
CA GLU A 384 11.44 0.01 39.02
C GLU A 384 10.47 0.67 40.01
N THR A 385 11.01 1.17 41.14
CA THR A 385 10.29 2.04 42.06
C THR A 385 10.84 3.44 41.93
N ARG A 386 10.01 4.42 41.54
CA ARG A 386 10.42 5.83 41.44
C ARG A 386 9.89 6.61 42.66
N ALA A 387 10.80 7.10 43.48
CA ALA A 387 10.50 8.07 44.54
C ALA A 387 11.03 9.44 44.11
N VAL A 388 10.17 10.46 44.15
CA VAL A 388 10.51 11.83 43.75
C VAL A 388 10.16 12.76 44.91
N GLU A 389 11.18 13.45 45.45
CA GLU A 389 11.01 14.54 46.42
C GLU A 389 11.54 15.84 45.83
N VAL A 390 10.88 16.95 46.14
CA VAL A 390 11.28 18.28 45.71
C VAL A 390 11.65 19.09 46.95
N ALA A 391 12.94 19.37 47.12
CA ALA A 391 13.41 20.31 48.13
C ALA A 391 13.09 21.75 47.70
N LYS A 392 12.70 22.58 48.66
CA LYS A 392 12.33 23.98 48.43
C LYS A 392 13.52 24.93 48.62
#